data_AF-A0A934PR21-F1
#
_entry.id   AF-A0A934PR21-F1
#
_cell.length_a   1.000
_cell.length_b   1.000
_cell.length_c   1.000
_cell.angle_alpha   90.00
_cell.angle_beta   90.00
_cell.angle_gamma   90.00
#
_symmetry.space_group_name_H-M   'P 1'
#
loop_
_entity.id
_entity.type
_entity.pdbx_description
1 polymer ?
#
loop_
_entity_poly.entity_id
_entity_poly.type
_entity_poly.pdbx_seq_one_letter_code
_entity_poly.pdbx_strand_id
1 'polypeptide(L)'
;MSIHDGLGTTMPPDSDVLLIYFDQKGLAQLAEKFFDEHDNRGWKTATGGTIYNWKVCAAEWIYNYRQEVKRRFRQSPFYSESF
;
A
#
# COMPACT_ATOMS: atom_id res chain seq x y z
N MET A 1 14.39 -0.89 -25.82
CA MET A 1 13.14 -0.11 -25.83
C MET A 1 12.41 -0.48 -24.56
N SER A 2 12.58 0.29 -23.49
CA SER A 2 11.98 -0.01 -22.19
C SER A 2 10.55 0.50 -22.21
N ILE A 3 9.62 -0.45 -22.30
CA ILE A 3 8.19 -0.21 -22.41
C ILE A 3 7.71 0.23 -21.01
N HIS A 4 7.44 1.51 -20.84
CA HIS A 4 6.77 2.01 -19.64
C HIS A 4 5.28 1.66 -19.78
N ASP A 5 4.95 0.39 -19.56
CA ASP A 5 3.66 -0.20 -19.95
C ASP A 5 2.46 0.28 -19.11
N GLY A 6 2.64 1.19 -18.14
CA GLY A 6 1.57 1.63 -17.24
C GLY A 6 1.02 0.51 -16.33
N LEU A 7 1.52 -0.72 -16.45
CA LEU A 7 1.07 -1.92 -15.73
C LEU A 7 1.49 -1.94 -14.25
N GLY A 8 2.38 -1.05 -13.82
CA GLY A 8 2.94 -1.07 -12.46
C GLY A 8 4.02 -2.12 -12.26
N THR A 9 4.66 -2.56 -13.34
CA THR A 9 5.69 -3.63 -13.35
C THR A 9 7.12 -3.09 -13.33
N THR A 10 7.31 -1.78 -13.47
CA THR A 10 8.61 -1.12 -13.29
C THR A 10 8.89 -0.99 -11.80
N MET A 11 9.92 -1.70 -11.35
CA MET A 11 10.29 -1.84 -9.95
C MET A 11 11.75 -1.41 -9.74
N PRO A 12 12.07 -0.68 -8.67
CA PRO A 12 11.13 -0.03 -7.75
C PRO A 12 10.35 1.11 -8.46
N PRO A 13 9.12 1.41 -8.05
CA PRO A 13 8.39 2.58 -8.54
C PRO A 13 9.01 3.88 -8.02
N ASP A 14 8.94 4.94 -8.83
CA ASP A 14 9.17 6.30 -8.36
C ASP A 14 8.20 6.67 -7.24
N SER A 15 8.70 7.33 -6.21
CA SER A 15 7.92 7.83 -5.07
C SER A 15 6.80 8.77 -5.52
N ASP A 16 7.03 9.61 -6.53
CA ASP A 16 6.02 10.45 -7.16
C ASP A 16 4.84 9.63 -7.74
N VAL A 17 5.14 8.51 -8.41
CA VAL A 17 4.10 7.66 -9.02
C VAL A 17 3.28 6.95 -7.93
N LEU A 18 3.92 6.52 -6.84
CA LEU A 18 3.21 6.02 -5.67
C LEU A 18 2.35 7.11 -5.06
N LEU A 19 2.89 8.31 -4.84
CA LEU A 19 2.16 9.42 -4.25
C LEU A 19 0.89 9.72 -5.05
N ILE A 20 0.98 9.83 -6.37
CA ILE A 20 -0.18 10.04 -7.26
C ILE A 20 -1.19 8.90 -7.13
N TYR A 21 -0.75 7.64 -7.12
CA TYR A 21 -1.65 6.49 -7.00
C TYR A 21 -2.40 6.44 -5.66
N PHE A 22 -1.72 6.77 -4.58
CA PHE A 22 -2.31 6.84 -3.24
C PHE A 22 -3.19 8.07 -3.06
N ASP A 23 -2.80 9.21 -3.64
CA ASP A 23 -3.57 10.46 -3.65
C ASP A 23 -4.92 10.28 -4.36
N GLN A 24 -4.95 9.59 -5.50
CA GLN A 24 -6.18 9.19 -6.20
C GLN A 24 -7.15 8.37 -5.33
N LYS A 25 -6.66 7.74 -4.27
CA LYS A 25 -7.46 6.95 -3.32
C LYS A 25 -7.76 7.71 -2.02
N GLY A 26 -7.33 8.96 -1.90
CA GLY A 26 -7.44 9.78 -0.69
C GLY A 26 -6.48 9.36 0.42
N LEU A 27 -5.37 8.71 0.07
CA LEU A 27 -4.43 8.09 1.01
C LEU A 27 -2.98 8.56 0.77
N ALA A 28 -2.78 9.76 0.22
CA ALA A 28 -1.45 10.30 -0.10
C ALA A 28 -0.45 10.19 1.07
N GLN A 29 -0.92 10.45 2.30
CA GLN A 29 -0.12 10.35 3.52
C GLN A 29 0.42 8.94 3.83
N LEU A 30 -0.19 7.90 3.25
CA LEU A 30 0.26 6.52 3.41
C LEU A 30 1.26 6.09 2.34
N ALA A 31 1.46 6.87 1.28
CA ALA A 31 2.37 6.53 0.20
C ALA A 31 3.81 6.38 0.70
N GLU A 32 4.27 7.34 1.51
CA GLU A 32 5.60 7.31 2.14
C GLU A 32 5.75 6.10 3.05
N LYS A 33 4.75 5.85 3.90
CA LYS A 33 4.74 4.68 4.79
C LYS A 33 4.83 3.36 4.02
N PHE A 34 4.05 3.24 2.94
CA PHE A 34 4.10 2.06 2.07
C PHE A 34 5.48 1.88 1.44
N PHE A 35 6.07 2.97 0.93
CA PHE A 35 7.39 2.97 0.32
C PHE A 35 8.46 2.52 1.32
N ASP A 36 8.53 3.13 2.50
CA ASP A 36 9.50 2.79 3.56
C ASP A 36 9.40 1.32 3.98
N GLU A 37 8.18 0.81 4.19
CA GLU A 37 7.97 -0.60 4.54
C GLU A 37 8.46 -1.57 3.46
N HIS A 38 8.32 -1.21 2.18
CA HIS A 38 8.76 -2.05 1.06
C HIS A 38 10.24 -1.89 0.74
N ASP A 39 10.77 -0.68 0.87
CA ASP A 39 12.19 -0.37 0.67
C ASP A 39 13.05 -1.11 1.69
N ASN A 40 12.66 -1.09 2.97
CA ASN A 40 13.33 -1.82 4.04
C ASN A 40 13.26 -3.35 3.85
N ARG A 41 12.23 -3.85 3.16
CA ARG A 41 12.10 -5.27 2.78
C ARG A 41 12.79 -5.62 1.46
N GLY A 42 13.39 -4.64 0.78
CA GLY A 42 14.02 -4.80 -0.53
C GLY A 42 13.03 -5.19 -1.62
N TRP A 43 11.80 -4.66 -1.56
CA TRP A 43 10.73 -4.89 -2.54
C TRP A 43 10.40 -6.38 -2.76
N LYS A 44 10.37 -7.14 -1.65
CA LYS A 44 9.98 -8.55 -1.61
C LYS A 44 8.65 -8.73 -0.89
N THR A 45 7.90 -9.75 -1.28
CA THR A 45 6.70 -10.18 -0.57
C THR A 45 7.05 -10.70 0.83
N ALA A 46 6.06 -10.77 1.72
CA ALA A 46 6.25 -11.34 3.06
C ALA A 46 6.76 -12.80 3.04
N THR A 47 6.51 -13.53 1.96
CA THR A 47 6.99 -14.90 1.73
C THR A 47 8.36 -14.97 1.06
N GLY A 48 9.00 -13.83 0.78
CA GLY A 48 10.32 -13.73 0.15
C GLY A 48 10.31 -13.75 -1.38
N GLY A 49 9.14 -13.70 -2.02
CA GLY A 49 9.01 -13.60 -3.48
C GLY A 49 9.29 -12.19 -3.99
N THR A 50 9.76 -12.07 -5.23
CA THR A 50 9.96 -10.76 -5.86
C THR A 50 8.61 -10.10 -6.15
N ILE A 51 8.45 -8.82 -5.80
CA ILE A 51 7.27 -8.07 -6.22
C ILE A 51 7.45 -7.70 -7.69
N TYR A 52 6.62 -8.29 -8.55
CA TYR A 52 6.60 -7.96 -9.98
C TYR A 52 5.66 -6.81 -10.31
N ASN A 53 4.72 -6.50 -9.42
CA ASN A 53 3.74 -5.44 -9.64
C ASN A 53 3.45 -4.68 -8.34
N TRP A 54 4.01 -3.46 -8.22
CA TRP A 54 3.80 -2.63 -7.04
C TRP A 54 2.37 -2.12 -6.93
N LYS A 55 1.62 -1.96 -8.03
CA LYS A 55 0.22 -1.49 -7.97
C LYS A 55 -0.68 -2.52 -7.30
N VAL A 56 -0.48 -3.80 -7.63
CA VAL A 56 -1.18 -4.92 -6.98
C VAL A 56 -0.80 -4.96 -5.50
N CYS A 57 0.50 -4.87 -5.21
CA CYS A 57 0.99 -4.87 -3.84
C CYS A 57 0.46 -3.68 -3.02
N ALA A 58 0.43 -2.48 -3.60
CA ALA A 58 -0.15 -1.29 -2.98
C ALA A 58 -1.67 -1.41 -2.78
N ALA A 59 -2.41 -1.96 -3.75
CA ALA A 59 -3.84 -2.20 -3.61
C ALA A 59 -4.14 -3.17 -2.44
N GLU A 60 -3.38 -4.27 -2.36
CA GLU A 60 -3.48 -5.23 -1.27
C GLU A 60 -3.10 -4.62 0.08
N TRP A 61 -2.01 -3.84 0.14
CA TRP A 61 -1.59 -3.15 1.35
C TRP A 61 -2.65 -2.16 1.84
N ILE A 62 -3.24 -1.36 0.94
CA ILE A 62 -4.33 -0.43 1.27
C ILE A 62 -5.55 -1.20 1.80
N TYR A 63 -5.90 -2.32 1.18
CA TYR A 63 -7.01 -3.16 1.64
C TYR A 63 -6.76 -3.65 3.07
N ASN A 64 -5.58 -4.23 3.33
CA ASN A 64 -5.19 -4.72 4.65
C ASN A 64 -5.16 -3.59 5.69
N TYR A 65 -4.61 -2.43 5.35
CA TYR A 65 -4.59 -1.26 6.22
C TYR A 65 -6.00 -0.84 6.62
N ARG A 66 -6.94 -0.76 5.67
CA ARG A 66 -8.35 -0.42 5.96
C ARG A 66 -9.02 -1.46 6.86
N GLN A 67 -8.73 -2.75 6.66
CA GLN A 67 -9.26 -3.82 7.51
C GLN A 67 -8.69 -3.73 8.94
N GLU A 68 -7.39 -3.47 9.08
CA GLU A 68 -6.74 -3.31 10.38
C GLU A 68 -7.33 -2.11 11.13
N VAL A 69 -7.47 -0.96 10.46
CA VAL A 69 -8.07 0.24 11.03
C VAL A 69 -9.48 -0.06 11.54
N LYS A 70 -10.34 -0.67 10.72
CA LYS A 70 -11.69 -1.10 11.14
C LYS A 70 -11.67 -2.08 12.32
N ARG A 71 -10.72 -3.02 12.33
CA ARG A 71 -10.55 -3.98 13.44
C ARG A 71 -10.12 -3.28 14.73
N ARG A 72 -9.24 -2.28 14.66
CA ARG A 72 -8.84 -1.47 15.81
C ARG A 72 -9.98 -0.62 16.34
N PHE A 73 -10.75 0.01 15.46
CA PHE A 73 -11.95 0.77 15.85
C PHE A 73 -12.97 -0.10 16.61
N ARG A 74 -13.27 -1.32 16.13
CA ARG A 74 -14.20 -2.26 16.80
C ARG A 74 -13.71 -2.77 18.15
N GLN A 75 -12.40 -2.86 18.36
CA GLN A 75 -11.82 -3.30 19.63
C GLN A 75 -11.56 -2.15 20.61
N SER A 76 -11.84 -0.90 20.20
CA SER A 76 -11.64 0.25 21.07
C SER A 76 -12.65 0.20 22.23
N PRO A 77 -12.21 0.31 23.49
CA PRO A 77 -13.11 0.33 24.65
C PRO A 77 -14.07 1.52 24.66
N PHE A 78 -13.84 2.50 23.77
CA PHE A 78 -14.72 3.65 23.55
C PHE A 78 -15.77 3.43 22.44
N TYR A 79 -15.78 2.26 21.78
CA TYR A 79 -16.83 1.92 20.83
C TYR A 79 -18.07 1.42 21.60
N SER A 80 -18.94 2.33 21.99
CA SER A 80 -20.30 2.01 22.39
C SER A 80 -21.17 1.98 21.13
N GLU A 81 -21.62 0.79 20.73
CA GLU A 81 -22.65 0.65 19.71
C GLU A 81 -23.93 1.28 20.26
N SER A 82 -24.20 2.54 19.91
CA SER A 82 -25.46 3.20 20.24
C SER A 82 -26.53 2.63 19.31
N PHE A 83 -27.32 1.70 19.85
CA PHE A 83 -28.56 1.19 19.26
C PHE A 83 -29.67 2.25 19.30
#